data_AF-A0A963X3K5-F1
#
_entry.id   AF-A0A963X3K5-F1
#
_cell.length_a   1.000
_cell.length_b   1.000
_cell.length_c   1.000
_cell.angle_alpha   90.00
_cell.angle_beta   90.00
_cell.angle_gamma   90.00
#
_symmetry.space_group_name_H-M   'P 1'
#
loop_
_entity.id
_entity.type
_entity.pdbx_description
1 polymer ?
#
loop_
_entity_poly.entity_id
_entity_poly.type
_entity_poly.pdbx_seq_one_letter_code
_entity_poly.pdbx_strand_id
1 'polypeptide(L)'
;MEFHYFFMRKFWFMYLAKALIVFPGGFGTLDELFETLTLLQTRKVEKHLPIVLFGTEFWTDVVNFDALVRHGTIDAEDVNLMFMTDSVDEAFDHITRELAESVANGSGRAGLR
;
A
#
# COMPACT_ATOMS: atom_id res chain seq x y z
N MET A 1 23.41 0.08 -18.54
CA MET A 1 23.21 -0.74 -17.32
C MET A 1 21.90 -1.49 -17.48
N GLU A 2 21.97 -2.70 -18.01
CA GLU A 2 20.84 -3.62 -17.97
C GLU A 2 20.81 -4.24 -16.57
N PHE A 3 19.67 -4.11 -15.89
CA PHE A 3 19.51 -4.62 -14.53
C PHE A 3 18.98 -6.05 -14.62
N HIS A 4 19.84 -7.03 -14.32
CA HIS A 4 19.53 -8.47 -14.41
C HIS A 4 18.74 -9.04 -13.21
N TYR A 5 18.10 -8.19 -12.40
CA TYR A 5 17.16 -8.61 -11.36
C TYR A 5 15.95 -7.69 -11.37
N PHE A 6 14.85 -8.16 -11.97
CA PHE A 6 13.56 -7.46 -12.01
C PHE A 6 13.09 -7.01 -10.62
N PHE A 7 13.40 -7.79 -9.58
CA PHE A 7 13.06 -7.56 -8.18
C PHE A 7 13.72 -6.31 -7.55
N MET A 8 14.97 -5.99 -7.93
CA MET A 8 15.73 -4.93 -7.24
C MET A 8 15.15 -3.54 -7.49
N ARG A 9 14.63 -3.26 -8.70
CA ARG A 9 14.04 -1.95 -9.02
C ARG A 9 12.69 -1.76 -8.32
N LYS A 10 11.89 -2.82 -8.20
CA LYS A 10 10.60 -2.84 -7.50
C LYS A 10 10.75 -2.58 -6.01
N PHE A 11 11.70 -3.27 -5.36
CA PHE A 11 11.97 -3.10 -3.93
C PHE A 11 12.41 -1.66 -3.57
N TRP A 12 13.31 -1.06 -4.35
CA TRP A 12 13.76 0.32 -4.08
C TRP A 12 12.66 1.38 -4.29
N PHE A 13 11.74 1.15 -5.23
CA PHE A 13 10.61 2.04 -5.45
C PHE A 13 9.68 2.05 -4.23
N MET A 14 9.30 0.86 -3.73
CA MET A 14 8.50 0.73 -2.50
C MET A 14 9.22 1.28 -1.27
N TYR A 15 10.52 0.99 -1.11
CA TYR A 15 11.29 1.39 0.07
C TYR A 15 11.36 2.93 0.20
N LEU A 16 11.52 3.63 -0.93
CA LEU A 16 11.59 5.09 -0.94
C LEU A 16 10.21 5.77 -0.95
N ALA A 17 9.19 5.12 -1.50
CA ALA A 17 7.84 5.67 -1.60
C ALA A 17 7.26 6.03 -0.24
N LYS A 18 6.66 7.22 -0.11
CA LYS A 18 5.99 7.68 1.11
C LYS A 18 4.53 7.27 1.16
N ALA A 19 3.91 7.09 0.00
CA ALA A 19 2.58 6.54 -0.21
C ALA A 19 2.55 5.81 -1.56
N LEU A 20 1.56 4.96 -1.78
CA LEU A 20 1.33 4.24 -3.02
C LEU A 20 -0.08 4.55 -3.55
N ILE A 21 -0.20 4.89 -4.83
CA ILE A 21 -1.49 5.03 -5.51
C ILE A 21 -1.49 4.03 -6.66
N VAL A 22 -2.47 3.14 -6.67
CA VAL A 22 -2.58 2.05 -7.66
C VAL A 22 -3.83 2.26 -8.49
N PHE A 23 -3.64 2.49 -9.78
CA PHE A 23 -4.71 2.59 -10.76
C PHE A 23 -5.02 1.20 -11.37
N PRO A 24 -6.17 1.04 -12.05
CA PRO A 24 -6.50 -0.20 -12.75
C PRO A 24 -5.37 -0.65 -13.69
N GLY A 25 -4.99 -1.92 -13.62
CA GLY A 25 -3.83 -2.44 -14.32
C GLY A 25 -3.80 -3.96 -14.44
N GLY A 26 -2.84 -4.48 -15.19
CA GLY A 26 -2.69 -5.92 -15.42
C GLY A 26 -1.82 -6.62 -14.37
N PHE A 27 -1.25 -7.77 -14.75
CA PHE A 27 -0.44 -8.61 -13.85
C PHE A 27 0.75 -7.88 -13.21
N GLY A 28 1.40 -6.94 -13.91
CA GLY A 28 2.51 -6.18 -13.34
C GLY A 28 2.08 -5.30 -12.16
N THR A 29 0.92 -4.64 -12.28
CA THR A 29 0.33 -3.81 -11.22
C THR A 29 -0.13 -4.66 -10.04
N LEU A 30 -0.76 -5.81 -10.32
CA LEU A 30 -1.19 -6.75 -9.29
C LEU A 30 0.00 -7.32 -8.53
N ASP A 31 1.06 -7.72 -9.21
CA ASP A 31 2.30 -8.22 -8.61
C ASP A 31 2.89 -7.20 -7.63
N GLU A 32 3.02 -5.93 -8.05
CA GLU A 32 3.52 -4.85 -7.17
C GLU A 32 2.59 -4.56 -5.99
N LEU A 33 1.27 -4.56 -6.20
CA LEU A 33 0.30 -4.37 -5.13
C LEU A 33 0.38 -5.48 -4.09
N PHE A 34 0.33 -6.74 -4.51
CA PHE A 34 0.34 -7.87 -3.57
C PHE A 34 1.71 -8.04 -2.88
N GLU A 35 2.81 -7.72 -3.56
CA GLU A 35 4.14 -7.66 -2.93
C GLU A 35 4.14 -6.61 -1.80
N THR A 36 3.62 -5.41 -2.07
CA THR A 36 3.50 -4.32 -1.07
C THR A 36 2.66 -4.77 0.12
N LEU A 37 1.45 -5.30 -0.13
CA LEU A 37 0.53 -5.73 0.91
C LEU A 37 1.15 -6.82 1.79
N THR A 38 1.83 -7.79 1.18
CA THR A 38 2.51 -8.88 1.91
C THR A 38 3.62 -8.34 2.81
N LEU A 39 4.40 -7.35 2.34
CA LEU A 39 5.47 -6.74 3.13
C LEU A 39 4.94 -5.96 4.33
N LEU A 40 3.81 -5.27 4.18
CA LEU A 40 3.14 -4.54 5.26
C LEU A 40 2.50 -5.49 6.27
N GLN A 41 1.74 -6.48 5.79
CA GLN A 41 1.10 -7.53 6.60
C GLN A 41 2.13 -8.23 7.50
N THR A 42 3.27 -8.62 6.94
CA THR A 42 4.34 -9.32 7.68
C THR A 42 5.20 -8.41 8.56
N ARG A 43 4.91 -7.10 8.60
CA ARG A 43 5.69 -6.06 9.29
C ARG A 43 7.18 -6.05 8.90
N LYS A 44 7.51 -6.55 7.71
CA LYS A 44 8.87 -6.48 7.15
C LYS A 44 9.23 -5.06 6.71
N VAL A 45 8.21 -4.23 6.48
CA VAL A 45 8.31 -2.79 6.39
C VAL A 45 7.60 -2.20 7.62
N GLU A 46 8.36 -1.67 8.57
CA GLU A 46 7.82 -1.00 9.77
C GLU A 46 7.34 0.44 9.50
N LYS A 47 7.48 0.90 8.25
CA LYS A 47 7.08 2.24 7.83
C LYS A 47 5.59 2.24 7.53
N HIS A 48 4.90 3.22 8.09
CA HIS A 48 3.54 3.54 7.68
C HIS A 48 3.54 4.01 6.21
N LEU A 49 2.89 3.23 5.34
CA LEU A 49 2.80 3.45 3.90
C LEU A 49 1.32 3.47 3.49
N PRO A 50 0.71 4.65 3.32
CA PRO A 50 -0.67 4.75 2.86
C PRO A 50 -0.81 4.19 1.44
N ILE A 51 -1.80 3.35 1.21
CA ILE A 51 -2.10 2.76 -0.10
C ILE A 51 -3.48 3.20 -0.55
N VAL A 52 -3.57 3.81 -1.72
CA VAL A 52 -4.83 4.13 -2.39
C VAL A 52 -5.03 3.23 -3.59
N LEU A 53 -6.20 2.62 -3.69
CA LEU A 53 -6.68 1.88 -4.86
C LEU A 53 -7.71 2.75 -5.59
N PHE A 54 -7.33 3.27 -6.75
CA PHE A 54 -8.20 4.13 -7.56
C PHE A 54 -9.03 3.31 -8.54
N GLY A 55 -10.32 3.63 -8.70
CA GLY A 55 -11.23 2.90 -9.59
C GLY A 55 -11.88 1.72 -8.89
N THR A 56 -12.83 2.00 -7.99
CA THR A 56 -13.36 0.98 -7.05
C THR A 56 -14.02 -0.19 -7.77
N GLU A 57 -14.76 0.07 -8.86
CA GLU A 57 -15.43 -0.97 -9.67
C GLU A 57 -14.42 -2.02 -10.17
N PHE A 58 -13.28 -1.58 -10.70
CA PHE A 58 -12.23 -2.49 -11.16
C PHE A 58 -11.72 -3.38 -10.04
N TRP A 59 -11.43 -2.80 -8.87
CA TRP A 59 -10.88 -3.56 -7.75
C TRP A 59 -11.88 -4.53 -7.15
N THR A 60 -13.17 -4.16 -7.06
CA THR A 60 -14.22 -5.07 -6.60
C THR A 60 -14.45 -6.25 -7.55
N ASP A 61 -14.27 -6.04 -8.85
CA ASP A 61 -14.44 -7.07 -9.88
C ASP A 61 -13.24 -8.02 -9.96
N VAL A 62 -12.03 -7.49 -9.85
CA VAL A 62 -10.79 -8.27 -10.03
C VAL A 62 -10.37 -8.97 -8.74
N VAL A 63 -10.54 -8.33 -7.58
CA VAL A 63 -10.11 -8.87 -6.28
C VAL A 63 -11.15 -8.60 -5.20
N ASN A 64 -11.86 -9.65 -4.76
CA ASN A 64 -12.72 -9.56 -3.59
C ASN A 64 -11.89 -9.76 -2.31
N PHE A 65 -11.36 -8.67 -1.75
CA PHE A 65 -10.55 -8.71 -0.52
C PHE A 65 -11.32 -9.29 0.68
N ASP A 66 -12.63 -9.05 0.79
CA ASP A 66 -13.46 -9.66 1.83
C ASP A 66 -13.53 -11.19 1.70
N ALA A 67 -13.45 -11.72 0.47
CA ALA A 67 -13.40 -13.16 0.26
C ALA A 67 -12.11 -13.74 0.84
N LEU A 68 -10.98 -13.04 0.72
CA LEU A 68 -9.71 -13.46 1.32
C LEU A 68 -9.82 -13.55 2.84
N VAL A 69 -10.51 -12.59 3.48
CA VAL A 69 -10.81 -12.64 4.93
C VAL A 69 -11.71 -13.83 5.25
N ARG A 70 -12.81 -14.03 4.51
CA ARG A 70 -13.75 -15.16 4.74
C ARG A 70 -13.09 -16.53 4.58
N HIS A 71 -12.12 -16.64 3.68
CA HIS A 71 -11.34 -17.88 3.49
C HIS A 71 -10.16 -18.00 4.45
N GLY A 72 -9.93 -17.02 5.33
CA GLY A 72 -8.88 -17.04 6.35
C GLY A 72 -7.47 -16.90 5.78
N THR A 73 -7.31 -16.29 4.61
CA THR A 73 -5.99 -16.10 3.98
C THR A 73 -5.34 -14.77 4.35
N ILE A 74 -6.11 -13.81 4.87
CA ILE A 74 -5.66 -12.55 5.47
C ILE A 74 -6.51 -12.23 6.70
N ASP A 75 -6.00 -11.37 7.58
CA ASP A 75 -6.76 -10.88 8.72
C ASP A 75 -7.74 -9.78 8.29
N ALA A 76 -8.84 -9.60 9.03
CA ALA A 76 -9.81 -8.54 8.73
C ALA A 76 -9.18 -7.14 8.80
N GLU A 77 -8.17 -6.96 9.66
CA GLU A 77 -7.45 -5.69 9.80
C GLU A 77 -6.56 -5.39 8.58
N ASP A 78 -6.14 -6.39 7.81
CA ASP A 78 -5.28 -6.21 6.63
C ASP A 78 -6.01 -5.46 5.51
N VAL A 79 -7.34 -5.53 5.47
CA VAL A 79 -8.15 -4.75 4.52
C VAL A 79 -8.01 -3.24 4.77
N ASN A 80 -7.75 -2.83 6.01
CA ASN A 80 -7.54 -1.43 6.37
C ASN A 80 -6.18 -0.88 5.90
N LEU A 81 -5.30 -1.71 5.34
CA LEU A 81 -4.07 -1.25 4.69
C LEU A 81 -4.34 -0.45 3.41
N MET A 82 -5.56 -0.55 2.86
CA MET A 82 -5.93 0.04 1.57
C MET A 82 -7.11 1.00 1.73
N PHE A 83 -7.04 2.11 1.00
CA PHE A 83 -8.13 3.06 0.83
C PHE A 83 -8.61 3.05 -0.62
N MET A 84 -9.86 2.61 -0.86
CA MET A 84 -10.47 2.56 -2.18
C MET A 84 -11.27 3.84 -2.45
N THR A 85 -11.06 4.50 -3.60
CA THR A 85 -11.82 5.68 -4.00
C THR A 85 -11.82 5.89 -5.52
N ASP A 86 -12.80 6.64 -6.03
CA ASP A 86 -12.86 7.16 -7.39
C ASP A 86 -12.59 8.67 -7.45
N SER A 87 -12.37 9.31 -6.30
CA SER A 87 -12.17 10.76 -6.19
C SER A 87 -10.70 11.08 -5.99
N VAL A 88 -10.19 11.97 -6.86
CA VAL A 88 -8.83 12.49 -6.74
C VAL A 88 -8.67 13.28 -5.43
N ASP A 89 -9.70 14.03 -5.04
CA ASP A 89 -9.69 14.84 -3.83
C ASP A 89 -9.63 13.95 -2.58
N GLU A 90 -10.44 12.89 -2.54
CA GLU A 90 -10.43 11.94 -1.41
C GLU A 90 -9.09 11.20 -1.31
N ALA A 91 -8.52 10.79 -2.44
CA ALA A 91 -7.20 10.16 -2.49
C ALA A 91 -6.11 11.09 -1.95
N PHE A 92 -6.14 12.37 -2.36
CA PHE A 92 -5.20 13.38 -1.92
C PHE A 92 -5.34 13.67 -0.42
N ASP A 93 -6.57 13.88 0.06
CA ASP A 93 -6.85 14.17 1.47
C ASP A 93 -6.49 12.99 2.38
N HIS A 94 -6.76 11.76 1.93
CA HIS A 94 -6.35 10.56 2.65
C HIS A 94 -4.83 10.50 2.78
N ILE A 95 -4.09 10.57 1.68
CA ILE A 95 -2.63 10.46 1.69
C ILE A 95 -1.98 11.56 2.53
N THR A 96 -2.41 12.81 2.35
CA THR A 96 -1.82 13.94 3.06
C THR A 96 -2.05 13.86 4.57
N ARG A 97 -3.25 13.44 5.00
CA ARG A 97 -3.56 13.20 6.41
C ARG A 97 -2.68 12.11 7.01
N GLU A 98 -2.65 10.93 6.41
CA GLU A 98 -1.87 9.79 6.90
C GLU A 98 -0.36 10.12 6.96
N LEU A 99 0.16 10.85 5.97
CA LEU A 99 1.55 11.32 5.97
C LEU A 99 1.83 12.34 7.10
N ALA A 100 0.92 13.27 7.36
CA ALA A 100 1.06 14.24 8.43
C ALA A 100 1.07 13.56 9.81
N GLU A 101 0.19 12.58 10.02
CA GLU A 101 0.11 11.78 11.24
C GLU A 101 1.38 10.94 11.45
N SER A 102 1.89 10.31 10.38
CA SER A 102 3.16 9.57 10.41
C SER A 102 4.35 10.45 10.82
N VAL A 103 4.40 11.71 10.36
CA VAL A 103 5.41 12.68 10.78
C VAL A 103 5.25 13.05 12.25
N ALA A 104 4.03 13.37 12.69
CA ALA A 104 3.75 13.73 14.08
C ALA A 104 4.12 12.59 15.06
N ASN A 105 3.80 11.35 14.70
CA ASN A 105 4.12 10.16 15.48
C ASN A 105 5.62 9.80 15.44
N GLY A 106 6.31 10.10 14.32
CA GLY A 106 7.74 9.93 14.16
C GLY A 106 8.59 10.91 14.98
N SER A 107 8.11 12.14 15.19
CA SER A 107 8.80 13.15 16.02
C SER A 107 8.89 12.78 17.51
N GLY A 108 8.08 11.82 17.99
CA GLY A 108 8.15 11.31 19.36
C GLY A 108 9.30 10.31 19.63
N ARG A 109 9.95 9.77 18.59
CA ARG A 109 11.02 8.76 18.73
C ARG A 109 12.45 9.30 18.55
N ALA A 110 12.61 10.54 18.10
CA ALA A 110 13.93 11.14 17.87
C ALA A 110 14.63 11.67 19.15
N GLY A 111 14.01 11.53 20.33
CA GLY A 111 14.52 12.08 21.61
C GLY A 111 15.14 11.07 22.59
N LEU A 112 15.32 9.81 22.21
CA LEU A 112 16.02 8.81 23.05
C LEU A 112 17.08 8.07 22.24
N ARG A 113 18.21 8.73 21.98
CA ARG A 113 19.54 8.11 21.90
C ARG A 113 20.60 9.12 22.36
#